data_AF-A0A4R9PH02-F1
#
_entry.id   AF-A0A4R9PH02-F1
#
_cell.length_a   1.000
_cell.length_b   1.000
_cell.length_c   1.000
_cell.angle_alpha   90.00
_cell.angle_beta   90.00
_cell.angle_gamma   90.00
#
_symmetry.space_group_name_H-M   'P 1'
#
loop_
_entity.id
_entity.type
_entity.pdbx_description
1 polymer ?
#
loop_
_entity_poly.entity_id
_entity_poly.type
_entity_poly.pdbx_seq_one_letter_code
_entity_poly.pdbx_strand_id
1 'polypeptide(L)'
;QDPFVSLDIEGVGELVRIAAEKGRATRPGIKLGICGEHGGDPSSIRFCEEVGLDYVSCSPYRVPIARLAAAQAAVKVAKTSAKRD
;
A
#
# COMPACT_ATOMS: atom_id res chain seq x y z
N GLN A 1 -14.75 -11.22 0.56
CA GLN A 1 -14.64 -9.76 0.38
C GLN A 1 -14.56 -9.51 -1.12
N ASP A 2 -15.16 -8.43 -1.63
CA ASP A 2 -15.15 -8.13 -3.07
C ASP A 2 -13.73 -7.66 -3.49
N PRO A 3 -13.03 -8.38 -4.40
CA PRO A 3 -11.65 -8.06 -4.79
C PRO A 3 -11.53 -6.73 -5.57
N PHE A 4 -12.65 -6.21 -6.10
CA PHE A 4 -12.67 -4.90 -6.76
C PHE A 4 -12.74 -3.75 -5.75
N VAL A 5 -13.21 -4.01 -4.53
CA VAL A 5 -13.26 -3.03 -3.43
C VAL A 5 -11.98 -3.05 -2.60
N SER A 6 -11.54 -4.25 -2.21
CA SER A 6 -10.33 -4.45 -1.41
C SER A 6 -9.39 -5.39 -2.16
N LEU A 7 -8.12 -5.03 -2.22
CA LEU A 7 -7.13 -5.72 -3.04
C LEU A 7 -7.00 -7.18 -2.61
N ASP A 8 -7.05 -8.09 -3.58
CA ASP A 8 -6.65 -9.47 -3.38
C ASP A 8 -5.13 -9.53 -3.12
N ILE A 9 -4.75 -9.78 -1.87
CA ILE A 9 -3.34 -9.75 -1.42
C ILE A 9 -2.57 -11.00 -1.89
N GLU A 10 -3.26 -12.14 -2.06
CA GLU A 10 -2.61 -13.40 -2.41
C GLU A 10 -2.29 -13.48 -3.90
N GLY A 11 -3.24 -13.11 -4.77
CA GLY A 11 -3.03 -13.09 -6.22
C GLY A 11 -2.47 -11.76 -6.71
N VAL A 12 -3.33 -10.72 -6.75
CA VAL A 12 -2.95 -9.41 -7.31
C VAL A 12 -1.82 -8.75 -6.51
N GLY A 13 -1.82 -8.89 -5.18
CA GLY A 13 -0.79 -8.38 -4.30
C GLY A 13 0.60 -8.95 -4.62
N GLU A 14 0.70 -10.23 -5.00
CA GLU A 14 1.99 -10.82 -5.39
C GLU A 14 2.57 -10.17 -6.65
N LEU A 15 1.71 -9.87 -7.63
CA LEU A 15 2.12 -9.13 -8.83
C LEU A 15 2.62 -7.72 -8.48
N VAL A 16 1.98 -7.05 -7.52
CA VAL A 16 2.41 -5.74 -7.02
C VAL A 16 3.79 -5.83 -6.33
N ARG A 17 4.03 -6.87 -5.50
CA ARG A 17 5.35 -7.11 -4.87
C ARG A 17 6.44 -7.30 -5.93
N ILE A 18 6.21 -8.18 -6.91
CA ILE A 18 7.14 -8.45 -8.00
C ILE A 18 7.47 -7.17 -8.76
N ALA A 19 6.45 -6.35 -9.08
CA ALA A 19 6.65 -5.09 -9.79
C ALA A 19 7.49 -4.09 -8.97
N ALA A 20 7.20 -3.96 -7.68
CA ALA A 20 7.93 -3.06 -6.79
C ALA A 20 9.39 -3.47 -6.61
N GLU A 21 9.64 -4.76 -6.39
CA GLU A 21 10.98 -5.31 -6.24
C GLU A 21 11.80 -5.15 -7.52
N LYS A 22 11.30 -5.67 -8.66
CA LYS A 22 12.03 -5.64 -9.93
C LYS A 22 12.24 -4.22 -10.45
N GLY A 23 11.23 -3.35 -10.27
CA GLY A 23 11.33 -1.95 -10.65
C GLY A 23 12.45 -1.23 -9.89
N ARG A 24 12.52 -1.42 -8.57
CA ARG A 24 13.54 -0.80 -7.72
C ARG A 24 14.93 -1.41 -7.89
N ALA A 25 15.02 -2.71 -8.19
CA ALA A 25 16.28 -3.37 -8.52
C ALA A 25 16.94 -2.77 -9.78
N THR A 26 16.13 -2.36 -10.76
CA THR A 26 16.62 -1.78 -12.02
C THR A 26 16.79 -0.26 -11.94
N ARG A 27 15.87 0.44 -11.27
CA ARG A 27 15.92 1.89 -11.08
C ARG A 27 15.74 2.22 -9.59
N PRO A 28 16.85 2.27 -8.83
CA PRO A 28 16.80 2.71 -7.44
C PRO A 28 16.11 4.07 -7.32
N GLY A 29 15.18 4.19 -6.37
CA GLY A 29 14.43 5.43 -6.12
C GLY A 29 13.28 5.73 -7.08
N ILE A 30 12.90 4.80 -7.98
CA ILE A 30 11.64 4.94 -8.74
C ILE A 30 10.45 5.11 -7.78
N LYS A 31 9.61 6.11 -8.06
CA LYS A 31 8.38 6.37 -7.30
C LYS A 31 7.26 5.45 -7.78
N LEU A 32 6.66 4.72 -6.84
CA LEU A 32 5.58 3.78 -7.12
C LEU A 32 4.36 4.15 -6.30
N GLY A 33 3.18 4.10 -6.91
CA GLY A 33 1.93 4.35 -6.20
C GLY A 33 0.78 3.55 -6.78
N ILE A 34 -0.34 3.55 -6.07
CA ILE A 34 -1.59 2.88 -6.46
C ILE A 34 -2.70 3.90 -6.70
N CYS A 35 -3.58 3.63 -7.65
CA CYS A 35 -4.75 4.43 -7.94
C CYS A 35 -6.02 3.56 -8.01
N GLY A 36 -7.18 4.21 -8.08
CA GLY A 36 -8.47 3.55 -8.17
C GLY A 36 -9.14 3.37 -6.82
N GLU A 37 -10.09 2.43 -6.76
CA GLU A 37 -10.90 2.15 -5.59
C GLU A 37 -10.05 1.67 -4.40
N HIS A 38 -9.09 0.78 -4.66
CA HIS A 38 -8.17 0.23 -3.66
C HIS A 38 -7.33 1.30 -2.97
N GLY A 39 -7.03 2.42 -3.65
CA GLY A 39 -6.30 3.55 -3.07
C GLY A 39 -7.04 4.27 -1.94
N GLY A 40 -8.34 4.00 -1.76
CA GLY A 40 -9.15 4.51 -0.66
C GLY A 40 -9.64 3.45 0.32
N ASP A 41 -9.23 2.19 0.15
CA ASP A 41 -9.60 1.07 1.02
C ASP A 41 -8.54 0.85 2.11
N PRO A 42 -8.88 0.91 3.41
CA PRO A 42 -7.89 0.81 4.49
C PRO A 42 -7.06 -0.48 4.51
N SER A 43 -7.64 -1.64 4.14
CA SER A 43 -6.88 -2.90 4.04
C SER A 43 -5.85 -2.85 2.92
N SER A 44 -6.25 -2.35 1.75
CA SER A 44 -5.39 -2.21 0.58
C SER A 44 -4.26 -1.20 0.83
N ILE A 45 -4.56 -0.07 1.49
CA ILE A 45 -3.55 0.93 1.86
C ILE A 45 -2.52 0.33 2.82
N ARG A 46 -2.95 -0.49 3.79
CA ARG A 46 -2.01 -1.18 4.69
C ARG A 46 -1.06 -2.08 3.92
N PHE A 47 -1.57 -2.85 2.97
CA PHE A 47 -0.73 -3.67 2.10
C PHE A 47 0.25 -2.81 1.29
N CYS A 48 -0.20 -1.67 0.75
CA CYS A 48 0.66 -0.75 0.01
C CYS A 48 1.81 -0.21 0.87
N GLU A 49 1.55 0.12 2.13
CA GLU A 49 2.58 0.52 3.11
C GLU A 49 3.58 -0.63 3.36
N GLU A 50 3.09 -1.87 3.50
CA GLU A 50 3.93 -3.06 3.73
C GLU A 50 4.84 -3.39 2.54
N VAL A 51 4.36 -3.21 1.30
CA VAL A 51 5.20 -3.30 0.08
C VAL A 51 6.11 -2.08 -0.08
N GLY A 52 5.82 -1.00 0.67
CA GLY A 52 6.57 0.24 0.67
C GLY A 52 6.31 1.10 -0.56
N LEU A 53 5.07 1.18 -1.06
CA LEU A 53 4.69 2.15 -2.10
C LEU A 53 4.85 3.58 -1.57
N ASP A 54 5.17 4.52 -2.45
CA ASP A 54 5.43 5.92 -2.10
C ASP A 54 4.15 6.74 -1.88
N TYR A 55 3.05 6.39 -2.56
CA TYR A 55 1.78 7.11 -2.43
C TYR A 55 0.56 6.26 -2.81
N VAL A 56 -0.61 6.71 -2.35
CA VAL A 56 -1.93 6.23 -2.78
C VAL A 56 -2.72 7.38 -3.39
N SER A 57 -3.55 7.08 -4.39
CA SER A 57 -4.44 8.03 -5.05
C SER A 57 -5.87 7.51 -5.04
N CYS A 58 -6.80 8.33 -4.56
CA CYS A 58 -8.21 7.96 -4.39
C CYS A 58 -9.14 9.14 -4.69
N SER A 59 -10.43 8.87 -4.86
CA SER A 59 -11.45 9.90 -5.05
C SER A 59 -11.41 10.97 -3.94
N PRO A 60 -11.73 12.26 -4.22
CA PRO A 60 -11.58 13.36 -3.25
C PRO A 60 -12.18 13.09 -1.87
N TYR A 61 -13.39 12.53 -1.82
CA TYR A 61 -14.09 12.24 -0.57
C TYR A 61 -13.46 11.10 0.25
N ARG A 62 -12.63 10.26 -0.36
CA ARG A 62 -11.88 9.19 0.31
C ARG A 62 -10.51 9.65 0.81
N VAL A 63 -10.05 10.84 0.46
CA VAL A 63 -8.75 11.37 0.89
C VAL A 63 -8.60 11.39 2.43
N PRO A 64 -9.60 11.83 3.23
CA PRO A 64 -9.47 11.78 4.69
C PRO A 64 -9.32 10.35 5.23
N ILE A 65 -10.04 9.39 4.66
CA ILE A 65 -9.97 7.97 5.02
C ILE A 65 -8.58 7.43 4.68
N ALA A 66 -8.09 7.71 3.46
CA ALA A 66 -6.79 7.23 3.00
C ALA A 66 -5.65 7.77 3.88
N ARG A 67 -5.69 9.05 4.26
CA ARG A 67 -4.71 9.65 5.17
C ARG A 67 -4.70 8.99 6.54
N LEU A 68 -5.88 8.73 7.13
CA LEU A 68 -5.98 8.06 8.42
C LEU A 68 -5.47 6.61 8.33
N ALA A 69 -5.87 5.88 7.30
CA ALA A 69 -5.44 4.50 7.08
C ALA A 69 -3.93 4.38 6.89
N ALA A 70 -3.32 5.28 6.10
CA ALA A 70 -1.88 5.34 5.91
C ALA A 70 -1.14 5.61 7.23
N ALA A 71 -1.60 6.57 8.04
CA ALA A 71 -1.02 6.83 9.35
C ALA A 71 -1.11 5.62 10.30
N GLN A 72 -2.25 4.94 10.33
CA GLN A 72 -2.44 3.72 11.11
C GLN A 72 -1.55 2.56 10.62
N ALA A 73 -1.32 2.45 9.32
CA ALA A 73 -0.42 1.47 8.73
C ALA A 73 1.02 1.74 9.14
N ALA A 74 1.51 2.97 8.95
CA ALA A 74 2.86 3.39 9.31
C ALA A 74 3.16 3.16 10.80
N VAL A 75 2.23 3.52 11.71
CA VAL A 75 2.39 3.25 13.15
C VAL A 75 2.50 1.75 13.45
N LYS A 76 1.75 0.90 12.74
CA LYS A 76 1.81 -0.56 12.94
C LYS A 76 3.13 -1.14 12.43
N VAL A 77 3.61 -0.69 11.27
CA VAL A 77 4.92 -1.09 10.72
C VAL A 77 6.04 -0.69 11.67
N ALA A 78 6.06 0.57 12.13
CA ALA A 78 7.06 1.07 13.07
C ALA A 78 7.09 0.27 14.39
N LYS A 79 5.92 -0.04 14.96
CA LYS A 79 5.82 -0.90 16.16
C LYS A 79 6.33 -2.32 15.94
N THR A 80 6.20 -2.85 14.72
CA THR A 80 6.69 -4.19 14.39
C THR A 80 8.21 -4.22 14.28
N SER A 81 8.82 -3.19 13.70
CA SER A 81 10.27 -3.04 13.64
C SER A 81 10.88 -2.88 15.04
N ALA A 82 10.32 -2.00 15.87
CA ALA A 82 10.82 -1.73 17.22
C ALA A 82 10.70 -2.91 18.22
N LYS A 83 9.95 -3.97 17.88
CA LYS A 83 9.81 -5.19 18.70
C LYS A 83 10.75 -6.32 18.25
N ARG A 84 11.42 -6.16 17.10
CA ARG A 84 12.38 -7.15 16.57
C ARG A 84 13.83 -6.87 16.99
N ASP A 85 14.05 -5.71 17.61
CA ASP A 85 15.30 -5.31 18.27
C ASP A 85 15.24 -5.63 19.77
#